data_AF-A0A484M668-F1
#
_entry.id   AF-A0A484M668-F1
#
_cell.length_a   1.000
_cell.length_b   1.000
_cell.length_c   1.000
_cell.angle_alpha   90.00
_cell.angle_beta   90.00
_cell.angle_gamma   90.00
#
_symmetry.space_group_name_H-M   'P 1'
#
loop_
_entity.id
_entity.type
_entity.pdbx_description
1 polymer ?
#
loop_
_entity_poly.entity_id
_entity_poly.type
_entity_poly.pdbx_seq_one_letter_code
_entity_poly.pdbx_strand_id
1 'polypeptide(L)' 'MPVLEEMAEQEMPLLVHGEVTSPEVDVFDREKVFVETVLGPLVQRLPQLKIVMEHVTTLDAVKFVESCQEGMTTELL' A
#
# COMPACT_ATOMS: atom_id res chain seq x y z
N MET A 1 11.57 -10.21 4.71
CA MET A 1 11.68 -8.74 4.60
C MET A 1 11.91 -8.22 6.01
N PRO A 2 13.16 -8.23 6.51
CA PRO A 2 13.42 -8.27 7.96
C PRO A 2 12.75 -7.15 8.75
N VAL A 3 12.80 -5.91 8.24
CA VAL A 3 12.20 -4.76 8.91
C VAL A 3 10.68 -4.79 8.88
N LEU A 4 10.08 -5.15 7.74
CA LEU A 4 8.62 -5.18 7.61
C LEU A 4 7.99 -6.35 8.39
N GLU A 5 8.71 -7.47 8.48
CA GLU A 5 8.31 -8.60 9.33
C GLU A 5 8.30 -8.18 10.80
N GLU A 6 9.36 -7.51 11.29
CA GLU A 6 9.40 -6.98 12.65
C GLU A 6 8.30 -5.94 12.91
N MET A 7 8.07 -5.01 11.97
CA MET A 7 6.97 -4.04 12.10
C MET A 7 5.63 -4.73 12.27
N ALA A 8 5.39 -5.82 11.54
CA ALA A 8 4.16 -6.60 11.64
C ALA A 8 4.05 -7.34 12.99
N GLU A 9 5.15 -7.88 13.51
CA GLU A 9 5.20 -8.50 14.84
C GLU A 9 4.95 -7.50 15.97
N GLN A 10 5.43 -6.26 15.84
CA GLN A 10 5.23 -5.18 16.80
C GLN A 10 3.93 -4.39 16.60
N GLU A 11 3.08 -4.81 15.65
CA GLU A 11 1.88 -4.07 15.24
C GLU A 11 2.12 -2.60 14.86
N MET A 12 3.33 -2.28 14.40
CA MET A 12 3.75 -0.95 13.98
C MET A 12 3.21 -0.65 12.58
N PRO A 13 2.44 0.44 12.39
CA PRO A 13 1.91 0.77 11.07
C PRO A 13 3.01 1.23 10.11
N LEU A 14 2.93 0.79 8.86
CA LEU A 14 3.73 1.28 7.76
C LEU A 14 2.96 2.39 7.02
N LEU A 15 3.44 3.63 7.11
CA LEU A 15 2.90 4.74 6.35
C LEU A 15 3.61 4.81 4.99
N VAL A 16 2.87 4.80 3.89
CA VAL A 16 3.44 4.78 2.53
C VAL A 16 3.02 5.99 1.69
N HIS A 17 4.01 6.64 1.10
CA HIS A 17 3.81 7.50 -0.08
C HIS A 17 3.67 6.59 -1.30
N GLY A 18 2.43 6.39 -1.76
CA GLY A 18 2.08 5.33 -2.70
C GLY A 18 2.31 5.62 -4.18
N GLU A 19 3.53 5.99 -4.60
CA GLU A 19 3.85 6.24 -6.00
C GLU A 19 5.11 5.50 -6.46
N VAL A 20 5.09 4.94 -7.67
CA VAL A 20 6.33 4.51 -8.34
C VAL A 20 7.07 5.71 -8.92
N THR A 21 8.39 5.62 -9.00
CA THR A 21 9.26 6.70 -9.52
C THR A 21 9.85 6.40 -10.89
N SER A 22 9.42 5.32 -11.53
CA SER A 22 9.91 4.94 -12.87
C SER A 22 9.73 6.08 -13.87
N PRO A 23 10.76 6.42 -14.66
CA PRO A 23 10.66 7.46 -15.69
C PRO A 23 9.78 7.03 -16.87
N GLU A 24 9.47 5.74 -17.01
CA GLU A 24 8.62 5.20 -18.08
C GLU A 24 7.12 5.25 -17.75
N VAL A 25 6.76 5.60 -16.50
CA VAL A 25 5.37 5.68 -16.03
C VAL A 25 4.95 7.15 -15.97
N ASP A 26 3.85 7.47 -16.65
CA ASP A 26 3.23 8.79 -16.60
C ASP A 26 2.89 9.17 -15.15
N VAL A 27 3.08 10.44 -14.80
CA VAL A 27 2.90 10.91 -13.41
C VAL A 27 1.49 10.62 -12.88
N PHE A 28 0.46 10.69 -13.72
CA PHE A 28 -0.93 10.43 -13.31
C PHE A 28 -1.23 8.94 -13.10
N ASP A 29 -0.37 8.04 -13.61
CA ASP A 29 -0.53 6.59 -13.47
C ASP A 29 0.33 6.00 -12.34
N ARG A 30 1.22 6.79 -11.72
CA ARG A 30 2.19 6.29 -10.73
C ARG A 30 1.54 5.68 -9.50
N GLU A 31 0.47 6.27 -9.01
CA GLU A 31 -0.26 5.76 -7.85
C GLU A 31 -0.91 4.41 -8.17
N LYS A 32 -1.59 4.31 -9.32
CA LYS A 32 -2.20 3.07 -9.78
C LYS A 32 -1.17 1.95 -9.97
N VAL A 33 -0.05 2.25 -10.63
CA VAL A 33 1.02 1.25 -10.83
C VAL A 33 1.63 0.82 -9.50
N PHE A 34 1.76 1.71 -8.52
CA PHE A 34 2.20 1.34 -7.17
C PHE A 34 1.24 0.36 -6.50
N VAL A 35 -0.07 0.61 -6.59
CA VAL A 35 -1.10 -0.29 -6.05
C VAL A 35 -0.97 -1.69 -6.64
N GLU A 36 -0.84 -1.78 -7.97
CA GLU A 36 -0.78 -3.06 -8.69
C GLU A 36 0.53 -3.83 -8.45
N THR A 37 1.67 -3.13 -8.41
CA THR A 37 2.99 -3.78 -8.45
C THR A 37 3.71 -3.86 -7.11
N VAL A 38 3.31 -3.03 -6.13
CA VAL A 38 3.95 -2.95 -4.80
C VAL A 38 2.96 -3.26 -3.69
N LEU A 39 1.87 -2.48 -3.58
CA LEU A 39 0.96 -2.58 -2.43
C LEU A 39 0.20 -3.91 -2.42
N GLY A 40 -0.40 -4.30 -3.54
CA GLY A 40 -1.11 -5.59 -3.68
C GLY A 40 -0.23 -6.79 -3.30
N PRO A 41 0.97 -6.94 -3.89
CA PRO A 41 1.91 -7.99 -3.51
C PRO A 41 2.37 -7.94 -2.04
N LEU A 42 2.54 -6.74 -1.46
CA LEU A 42 2.94 -6.58 -0.07
C LEU A 42 1.83 -7.06 0.88
N VAL A 43 0.58 -6.63 0.66
CA VAL A 43 -0.58 -7.04 1.44
C VAL A 43 -0.77 -8.56 1.40
N GLN A 44 -0.58 -9.18 0.23
CA GLN A 44 -0.65 -10.65 0.11
C GLN A 44 0.46 -11.38 0.87
N ARG A 45 1.66 -10.78 0.96
CA ARG A 45 2.83 -11.41 1.58
C ARG A 45 2.88 -11.23 3.09
N LEU A 46 2.44 -10.09 3.60
CA LEU A 46 2.41 -9.74 5.02
C LEU A 46 0.99 -9.29 5.41
N PRO A 47 -0.01 -10.19 5.38
CA PRO A 47 -1.40 -9.84 5.65
C PRO A 47 -1.64 -9.26 7.05
N GLN A 48 -0.71 -9.48 7.99
CA GLN A 48 -0.76 -8.97 9.36
C GLN A 48 -0.09 -7.58 9.53
N LEU A 49 0.61 -7.07 8.51
CA LEU A 49 1.20 -5.73 8.56
C LEU A 49 0.12 -4.67 8.32
N LYS A 50 -0.07 -3.76 9.28
CA LYS A 50 -0.94 -2.59 9.11
C LYS A 50 -0.25 -1.57 8.22
N ILE A 51 -0.94 -1.10 7.18
CA ILE A 51 -0.42 -0.16 6.19
C ILE A 51 -1.37 1.05 6.13
N VAL A 52 -0.83 2.24 5.94
CA VAL A 52 -1.63 3.44 5.64
C VAL A 52 -1.13 3.98 4.31
N MET A 53 -2.04 4.11 3.34
CA MET A 53 -1.72 4.75 2.08
C MET A 53 -2.01 6.24 2.24
N GLU A 54 -0.94 7.02 2.33
CA GLU A 54 -1.01 8.46 2.59
C GLU A 54 -1.48 9.20 1.33
N HIS A 55 -2.19 10.31 1.54
CA HIS A 55 -2.50 11.34 0.53
C HIS A 55 -2.99 10.78 -0.80
N VAL A 56 -3.91 9.82 -0.74
CA VAL A 56 -4.48 9.15 -1.90
C VAL A 56 -5.16 10.14 -2.84
N THR A 57 -4.89 10.02 -4.13
CA THR A 57 -5.38 10.95 -5.17
C THR A 57 -6.25 10.29 -6.23
N THR A 58 -6.30 8.96 -6.31
CA THR A 58 -7.02 8.23 -7.37
C THR A 58 -8.16 7.35 -6.86
N LEU A 59 -9.18 7.16 -7.71
CA LEU A 59 -10.27 6.21 -7.44
C LEU A 59 -9.78 4.76 -7.40
N ASP A 60 -8.73 4.42 -8.14
CA ASP A 60 -8.16 3.07 -8.16
C ASP A 60 -7.60 2.69 -6.78
N ALA A 61 -6.88 3.60 -6.12
CA ALA A 61 -6.38 3.38 -4.77
C ALA A 61 -7.51 3.27 -3.73
N VAL A 62 -8.54 4.12 -3.81
CA VAL A 62 -9.73 4.02 -2.92
C VAL A 62 -10.40 2.65 -3.07
N LYS A 63 -10.67 2.22 -4.32
CA LYS A 63 -11.28 0.91 -4.59
C LYS A 63 -10.43 -0.25 -4.09
N PHE A 64 -9.10 -0.14 -4.21
CA PHE A 64 -8.19 -1.16 -3.71
C PHE A 64 -8.30 -1.28 -2.19
N VAL A 65 -8.26 -0.15 -1.48
CA VAL A 65 -8.41 -0.12 -0.01
C VAL A 65 -9.76 -0.71 0.42
N GLU A 66 -10.86 -0.32 -0.22
CA GLU A 66 -12.20 -0.87 0.06
C GLU A 66 -12.31 -2.38 -0.22
N SER A 67 -11.47 -2.93 -1.09
CA SER A 67 -11.44 -4.36 -1.41
C SER A 67 -10.65 -5.20 -0.40
N CYS A 68 -9.83 -4.58 0.45
CA CYS A 68 -9.04 -5.26 1.48
C CYS A 68 -9.93 -5.68 2.66
N GLN A 69 -9.72 -6.90 3.20
CA GLN A 69 -10.49 -7.38 4.36
C GLN A 69 -10.05 -6.65 5.65
N GLU A 70 -10.92 -6.58 6.66
CA GLU A 70 -10.69 -5.86 7.94
C GLU A 70 -9.39 -6.23 8.69
N GLY A 71 -8.75 -7.37 8.38
CA GLY A 71 -7.43 -7.76 8.93
C GLY A 71 -6.22 -7.30 8.11
N MET A 72 -6.43 -6.86 6.87
CA MET A 72 -5.47 -6.22 5.99
C MET A 72 -5.71 -4.70 6.12
N THR A 73 -5.30 -4.12 7.24
CA THR A 73 -5.57 -2.71 7.49
C THR A 73 -4.81 -1.86 6.47
N THR A 74 -5.53 -1.36 5.48
CA THR A 74 -5.13 -0.21 4.67
C THR A 74 -6.06 0.93 5.03
N GLU A 75 -5.56 1.96 5.70
CA GLU A 75 -6.34 3.18 5.99
C GLU A 75 -5.96 4.30 5.01
N LEU A 76 -6.90 5.21 4.79
CA LEU A 76 -6.71 6.43 4.00
C LEU A 76 -6.46 7.58 4.97
N LEU A 77 -5.35 8.30 4.80
CA LEU A 77 -5.08 9.60 5.43
C LEU A 77 -5.02 10.72 4.39
#